data_AF-U1PLB8-F1
#
_entry.id   AF-U1PLB8-F1
#
_cell.length_a   1.000
_cell.length_b   1.000
_cell.length_c   1.000
_cell.angle_alpha   90.00
_cell.angle_beta   90.00
_cell.angle_gamma   90.00
#
_symmetry.space_group_name_H-M   'P 1'
#
loop_
_entity.id
_entity.type
_entity.pdbx_description
1 polymer ?
#
loop_
_entity_poly.entity_id
_entity_poly.type
_entity_poly.pdbx_seq_one_letter_code
_entity_poly.pdbx_strand_id
1 'polypeptide(L)'
;MSDEQSDNIEEYLDSDLDSDLNSTRSGRDDKPLPGPFSLTQLVGGIHFLTAAAVTPFIWIAYRNGNIPQVASLTGLAIFIIIAGVAASRIAARRVD
;
A
#
# COMPACT_ATOMS: atom_id res chain seq x y z
N MET A 1 -48.10 13.16 -48.52
CA MET A 1 -46.70 12.85 -48.89
C MET A 1 -45.88 13.46 -47.79
N SER A 2 -45.53 12.62 -46.83
CA SER A 2 -44.91 13.01 -45.56
C SER A 2 -43.48 12.48 -45.60
N ASP A 3 -42.56 13.42 -45.65
CA ASP A 3 -41.31 13.50 -44.90
C ASP A 3 -40.48 12.22 -44.79
N GLU A 4 -39.40 12.28 -45.57
CA GLU A 4 -38.11 11.62 -45.39
C GLU A 4 -37.74 11.52 -43.89
N GLN A 5 -37.77 10.31 -43.35
CA GLN A 5 -37.25 10.01 -42.02
C GLN A 5 -36.61 8.62 -42.05
N SER A 6 -35.54 8.53 -42.82
CA SER A 6 -34.71 7.33 -42.96
C SER A 6 -33.23 7.65 -42.77
N ASP A 7 -32.92 8.66 -41.95
CA ASP A 7 -31.55 9.01 -41.60
C ASP A 7 -31.37 8.86 -40.09
N ASN A 8 -30.22 8.31 -39.71
CA ASN A 8 -29.66 8.26 -38.37
C ASN A 8 -30.27 7.25 -37.38
N ILE A 9 -29.97 5.97 -37.61
CA ILE A 9 -29.89 4.97 -36.52
C ILE A 9 -28.41 4.70 -36.14
N GLU A 10 -27.50 5.61 -36.51
CA GLU A 10 -26.06 5.57 -36.18
C GLU A 10 -25.68 6.51 -35.03
N GLU A 11 -26.63 6.96 -34.21
CA GLU A 11 -26.39 7.89 -33.10
C GLU A 11 -26.81 7.29 -31.75
N TYR A 12 -26.49 6.01 -31.50
CA TYR A 12 -26.63 5.38 -30.18
C TYR A 12 -25.44 4.50 -29.81
N LEU A 13 -24.25 4.83 -30.33
CA LEU A 13 -22.99 4.44 -29.72
C LEU A 13 -22.20 5.72 -29.49
N ASP A 14 -22.72 6.49 -28.54
CA ASP A 14 -22.01 7.60 -27.92
C ASP A 14 -20.64 7.07 -27.44
N SER A 15 -19.61 7.37 -28.22
CA SER A 15 -18.23 6.97 -27.93
C SER A 15 -17.66 7.73 -26.72
N ASP A 16 -18.45 8.64 -26.12
CA ASP A 16 -18.10 9.34 -24.89
C ASP A 16 -18.38 8.48 -23.63
N LEU A 17 -19.19 7.41 -23.71
CA LEU A 17 -19.46 6.53 -22.56
C LEU A 17 -18.31 5.56 -22.23
N ASP A 18 -17.49 5.19 -23.22
CA ASP A 18 -16.25 4.43 -22.96
C ASP A 18 -15.12 5.33 -22.45
N SER A 19 -15.21 6.64 -22.72
CA SER A 19 -14.30 7.64 -22.16
C SER A 19 -14.55 7.84 -20.65
N ASP A 20 -15.79 7.67 -20.19
CA ASP A 20 -16.15 7.75 -18.77
C ASP A 20 -15.84 6.47 -17.96
N LEU A 21 -15.84 5.31 -18.61
CA LEU A 21 -15.31 4.08 -17.98
C LEU A 21 -13.78 4.07 -17.93
N ASN A 22 -13.10 4.75 -18.85
CA ASN A 22 -11.65 4.94 -18.78
C ASN A 22 -11.24 6.07 -17.80
N SER A 23 -12.10 7.07 -17.58
CA SER A 23 -11.86 8.13 -16.58
C SER A 23 -12.14 7.66 -15.14
N THR A 24 -12.97 6.63 -14.95
CA THR A 24 -13.09 5.95 -13.63
C THR A 24 -11.83 5.14 -13.25
N ARG A 25 -10.84 5.03 -14.15
CA ARG A 25 -9.52 4.43 -13.89
C ARG A 25 -8.42 5.47 -13.60
N SER A 26 -8.72 6.76 -13.56
CA SER A 26 -7.71 7.80 -13.39
C SER A 26 -8.14 8.84 -12.35
N GLY A 27 -7.95 8.50 -11.08
CA GLY A 27 -8.18 9.44 -9.99
C GLY A 27 -8.14 8.74 -8.66
N ARG A 28 -7.07 8.00 -8.38
CA ARG A 28 -6.85 7.39 -7.06
C ARG A 28 -6.57 8.46 -6.00
N ASP A 29 -6.95 9.73 -6.15
CA ASP A 29 -6.66 10.77 -5.13
C ASP A 29 -5.28 10.55 -4.50
N ASP A 30 -4.29 10.37 -5.37
CA ASP A 30 -2.89 10.16 -5.05
C ASP A 30 -2.24 11.48 -4.57
N LYS A 31 -3.06 12.44 -4.13
CA LYS A 31 -2.59 13.50 -3.26
C LYS A 31 -2.25 12.86 -1.92
N PRO A 32 -0.97 12.77 -1.53
CA PRO A 32 -0.63 12.39 -0.16
C PRO A 32 -1.38 13.37 0.75
N LEU A 33 -2.37 12.86 1.47
CA LEU A 33 -3.11 13.64 2.46
C LEU A 33 -2.06 14.33 3.34
N PRO A 34 -2.06 15.66 3.47
CA PRO A 34 -1.16 16.38 4.36
C PRO A 34 -1.59 16.11 5.81
N GLY A 35 -1.42 14.87 6.24
CA GLY A 35 -1.48 14.45 7.63
C GLY A 35 -0.08 14.53 8.24
N PRO A 36 0.02 14.62 9.58
CA PRO A 36 1.31 14.73 10.28
C PRO A 36 2.25 13.52 10.05
N PHE A 37 1.78 12.45 9.41
CA PHE A 37 2.55 11.25 9.09
C PHE A 37 2.31 10.83 7.64
N SER A 38 3.40 10.70 6.86
CA SER A 38 3.35 10.04 5.55
C SER A 38 3.04 8.54 5.73
N LEU A 39 2.29 7.92 4.81
CA LEU A 39 2.00 6.47 4.82
C LEU A 39 3.29 5.64 4.96
N THR A 40 4.36 6.07 4.30
CA THR A 40 5.70 5.49 4.39
C THR A 40 6.25 5.52 5.82
N GLN A 41 6.09 6.65 6.51
CA GLN A 41 6.54 6.83 7.90
C GLN A 41 5.73 5.98 8.87
N LEU A 42 4.42 5.84 8.64
CA LEU A 42 3.56 4.98 9.45
C LEU A 42 3.92 3.50 9.28
N VAL A 43 4.08 3.03 8.03
CA VAL A 43 4.46 1.64 7.75
C VAL A 43 5.82 1.30 8.33
N GLY A 44 6.84 2.16 8.13
CA GLY A 44 8.15 1.99 8.74
C GLY A 44 8.10 2.01 10.27
N GLY A 45 7.33 2.94 10.83
CA GLY A 45 7.14 3.09 12.27
C GLY A 45 6.50 1.87 12.93
N ILE A 46 5.48 1.27 12.31
CA ILE A 46 4.82 0.06 12.82
C ILE A 46 5.80 -1.12 12.85
N HIS A 47 6.60 -1.31 11.80
CA HIS A 47 7.60 -2.39 11.79
C HIS A 47 8.65 -2.18 12.87
N PHE A 48 9.15 -0.95 13.04
CA PHE A 48 10.11 -0.65 14.10
C PHE A 48 9.51 -0.89 15.50
N LEU A 49 8.27 -0.44 15.74
CA LEU A 49 7.55 -0.68 16.99
C LEU A 49 7.36 -2.18 17.24
N THR A 50 7.03 -2.94 16.20
CA THR A 50 6.85 -4.39 16.28
C THR A 50 8.18 -5.08 16.62
N ALA A 51 9.28 -4.67 16.01
CA ALA A 51 10.61 -5.19 16.33
C ALA A 51 11.01 -4.87 17.79
N ALA A 52 10.71 -3.67 18.28
CA ALA A 52 10.93 -3.28 19.67
C ALA A 52 10.06 -4.09 20.66
N ALA A 53 8.83 -4.44 20.28
CA ALA A 53 7.97 -5.28 21.09
C ALA A 53 8.50 -6.72 21.27
N VAL A 54 9.39 -7.19 20.38
CA VAL A 54 10.05 -8.51 20.49
C VAL A 54 11.20 -8.49 21.51
N THR A 55 11.80 -7.33 21.79
CA THR A 55 12.94 -7.18 22.71
C THR A 55 12.76 -7.79 24.10
N PRO A 56 11.64 -7.59 24.84
CA PRO A 56 11.46 -8.23 26.15
C PRO A 56 11.50 -9.77 26.08
N PHE A 57 11.01 -10.38 24.99
CA PHE A 57 11.04 -11.82 24.81
C PHE A 57 12.45 -12.34 24.54
N ILE A 58 13.27 -11.58 23.79
CA ILE A 58 14.69 -11.88 23.59
C ILE A 58 15.42 -11.89 24.93
N TRP A 59 15.16 -10.88 25.76
CA TRP A 59 15.76 -10.77 27.09
C TRP A 59 15.40 -11.96 27.99
N ILE A 60 14.13 -12.35 28.02
CA ILE A 60 13.66 -13.52 28.80
C ILE A 60 14.34 -14.80 28.28
N ALA A 61 14.39 -15.01 26.96
CA ALA A 61 15.04 -16.19 26.37
C ALA A 61 16.55 -16.24 26.71
N TYR A 62 17.23 -15.09 26.68
CA TYR A 62 18.63 -14.98 27.06
C TYR A 62 18.86 -15.32 28.53
N ARG A 63 18.03 -14.78 29.43
CA ARG A 63 18.08 -15.08 30.88
C ARG A 63 17.86 -16.56 31.18
N ASN A 64 17.05 -17.23 30.37
CA ASN A 64 16.77 -18.67 30.50
C ASN A 64 17.84 -19.55 29.82
N GLY A 65 18.87 -18.97 29.21
CA GLY A 65 19.92 -19.70 28.48
C GLY A 65 19.42 -20.38 27.20
N ASN A 66 18.23 -20.02 26.70
CA ASN A 66 17.65 -20.62 25.50
C ASN A 66 18.23 -19.97 24.23
N ILE A 67 19.45 -20.35 23.87
CA ILE A 67 20.17 -19.80 22.71
C ILE A 67 19.40 -19.97 21.39
N PRO A 68 18.78 -21.13 21.08
CA PRO A 68 17.96 -21.26 19.86
C PRO A 68 16.82 -20.23 19.79
N GLN A 69 16.16 -19.95 20.91
CA GLN A 69 15.08 -18.96 20.96
C GLN A 69 15.58 -17.53 20.86
N VAL A 70 16.75 -17.22 21.44
CA VAL A 70 17.39 -15.91 21.25
C VAL A 70 17.71 -15.68 19.77
N ALA A 71 18.28 -16.68 19.09
CA ALA A 71 18.63 -16.58 17.68
C ALA A 71 17.40 -16.39 16.79
N SER A 72 16.32 -17.15 17.03
CA SER A 72 15.09 -17.05 16.25
C SER A 72 14.38 -15.71 16.45
N LEU A 73 14.26 -15.22 17.68
CA LEU A 73 13.64 -13.93 17.98
C LEU A 73 14.48 -12.75 17.46
N THR A 74 15.81 -12.84 17.54
CA THR A 74 16.71 -11.83 16.97
C THR A 74 16.59 -11.80 15.44
N GLY A 75 16.61 -12.98 14.81
CA GLY A 75 16.39 -13.10 13.37
C GLY A 75 15.04 -12.52 12.94
N LEU A 76 13.97 -12.83 13.68
CA LEU A 76 12.64 -12.26 13.45
C LEU A 76 12.65 -10.73 13.53
N ALA A 77 13.26 -10.15 14.56
CA ALA A 77 13.36 -8.69 14.71
C ALA A 77 14.07 -8.04 13.50
N ILE A 78 15.17 -8.65 13.03
CA ILE A 78 15.88 -8.20 11.83
C ILE A 78 14.98 -8.28 10.59
N PHE A 79 14.27 -9.39 10.39
CA PHE A 79 13.35 -9.55 9.26
C PHE A 79 12.22 -8.51 9.27
N ILE A 80 11.66 -8.21 10.43
CA ILE A 80 10.64 -7.16 10.58
C ILE A 80 11.20 -5.80 10.15
N ILE A 81 12.42 -5.45 10.55
CA ILE A 81 13.06 -4.19 10.16
C ILE A 81 13.28 -4.15 8.64
N ILE A 82 13.83 -5.22 8.05
CA ILE A 82 14.06 -5.31 6.60
C ILE A 82 12.74 -5.17 5.84
N ALA A 83 11.69 -5.86 6.29
CA ALA A 83 10.36 -5.76 5.70
C ALA A 83 9.80 -4.33 5.78
N GLY A 84 9.96 -3.66 6.93
CA GLY A 84 9.56 -2.27 7.11
C GLY A 84 10.26 -1.31 6.16
N VAL A 85 11.58 -1.47 6.00
CA VAL A 85 12.37 -0.67 5.04
C VAL A 85 11.93 -0.94 3.60
N ALA A 86 11.76 -2.21 3.23
CA ALA A 86 11.32 -2.58 1.88
C ALA A 86 9.92 -2.03 1.57
N ALA A 87 8.97 -2.19 2.50
CA ALA A 87 7.61 -1.67 2.37
C ALA A 87 7.60 -0.14 2.26
N SER A 88 8.41 0.54 3.07
CA SER A 88 8.57 2.00 3.01
C SER A 88 9.09 2.47 1.66
N ARG A 89 10.08 1.78 1.09
CA ARG A 89 10.62 2.10 -0.24
C ARG A 89 9.59 1.88 -1.36
N ILE A 90 8.78 0.83 -1.26
CA ILE A 90 7.70 0.56 -2.22
C ILE A 90 6.61 1.63 -2.12
N ALA A 91 6.25 2.03 -0.89
CA ALA A 91 5.26 3.07 -0.66
C ALA A 91 5.72 4.42 -1.24
N ALA A 92 7.00 4.79 -1.06
CA ALA A 92 7.56 6.01 -1.64
C ALA A 92 7.49 6.01 -3.18
N ARG A 93 7.80 4.88 -3.83
CA ARG A 93 7.74 4.74 -5.30
C ARG A 93 6.34 4.81 -5.91
N ARG A 94 5.28 4.76 -5.09
CA ARG A 94 3.89 4.86 -5.55
C ARG A 94 3.30 6.27 -5.37
N VAL A 95 4.06 7.17 -4.77
CA VAL A 95 3.68 8.57 -4.54
C VAL A 95 4.38 9.51 -5.54
N ASP A 96 5.51 9.09 -6.10
CA ASP A 96 6.17 9.71 -7.27
C ASP A 96 5.54 9.23 -8.58
#